data_AF-A0A353M269-F1
#
_entry.id   AF-A0A353M269-F1
#
_cell.length_a   1.000
_cell.length_b   1.000
_cell.length_c   1.000
_cell.angle_alpha   90.00
_cell.angle_beta   90.00
_cell.angle_gamma   90.00
#
_symmetry.space_group_name_H-M   'P 1'
#
loop_
_entity.id
_entity.type
_entity.pdbx_description
1 polymer ?
#
loop_
_entity_poly.entity_id
_entity_poly.type
_entity_poly.pdbx_seq_one_letter_code
_entity_poly.pdbx_strand_id
1 'polypeptide(L)'
;MHKETSPRRVFLSIILLFCALVATYPFIYMVLLSLTDSATVYVRLEDGISLVNYRRIQQNFSYLLHLMNSSIVAIASCFLNGLLGSMAAFGFAKKKFPGKNFLFSLILSLALH
;
A
#
# COMPACT_ATOMS: atom_id res chain seq x y z
N MET A 1 -24.60 -14.24 -26.72
CA MET A 1 -23.73 -13.66 -25.67
C MET A 1 -24.21 -14.13 -24.30
N HIS A 2 -24.23 -15.44 -24.05
CA HIS A 2 -24.73 -16.07 -22.82
C HIS A 2 -23.52 -16.67 -22.10
N LYS A 3 -22.95 -15.96 -21.11
CA LYS A 3 -21.88 -16.53 -20.29
C LYS A 3 -22.54 -17.48 -19.31
N GLU A 4 -22.50 -18.77 -19.61
CA GLU A 4 -22.70 -19.88 -18.69
C GLU A 4 -21.96 -19.58 -17.36
N THR A 5 -22.67 -19.09 -16.35
CA THR A 5 -22.09 -18.83 -15.03
C THR A 5 -21.89 -20.16 -14.34
N SER A 6 -20.74 -20.79 -14.59
CA SER A 6 -20.29 -21.99 -13.88
C SER A 6 -20.47 -21.79 -12.36
N PRO A 7 -21.07 -22.76 -11.64
CA PRO A 7 -21.34 -22.62 -10.19
C PRO A 7 -20.06 -22.36 -9.39
N ARG A 8 -18.91 -22.82 -9.89
CA ARG A 8 -17.58 -22.53 -9.33
C ARG A 8 -17.24 -21.03 -9.39
N ARG A 9 -17.63 -20.32 -10.45
CA ARG A 9 -17.39 -18.87 -10.57
C ARG A 9 -18.27 -18.08 -9.62
N VAL A 10 -19.54 -18.46 -9.48
CA VAL A 10 -20.45 -17.81 -8.52
C VAL A 10 -19.94 -18.00 -7.09
N PHE A 11 -19.52 -19.20 -6.73
CA PHE A 11 -18.90 -19.50 -5.44
C PHE A 11 -17.63 -18.68 -5.19
N LEU A 12 -16.71 -18.63 -6.16
CA LEU A 12 -15.50 -17.79 -6.09
C LEU A 12 -15.83 -16.31 -5.95
N SER A 13 -16.83 -15.81 -6.68
CA SER A 13 -17.27 -14.42 -6.59
C SER A 13 -17.84 -14.07 -5.21
N ILE A 14 -18.62 -14.98 -4.59
CA ILE A 14 -19.14 -14.78 -3.23
C ILE A 14 -18.00 -14.75 -2.20
N ILE A 15 -17.01 -15.65 -2.33
CA ILE A 15 -15.83 -15.65 -1.45
C ILE A 15 -15.02 -14.37 -1.63
N LEU A 16 -14.78 -13.95 -2.87
CA LEU A 16 -14.08 -12.69 -3.16
C LEU A 16 -14.82 -11.48 -2.58
N LEU A 17 -16.15 -11.44 -2.69
CA LEU A 17 -16.98 -10.40 -2.09
C LEU A 17 -16.85 -10.39 -0.56
N PHE A 18 -16.92 -11.56 0.08
CA PHE A 18 -16.76 -11.69 1.52
C PHE A 18 -15.36 -11.25 1.98
N CYS A 19 -14.30 -11.71 1.32
CA CYS A 19 -12.94 -11.27 1.59
C CYS A 19 -12.76 -9.76 1.39
N ALA A 20 -13.36 -9.19 0.34
CA ALA A 20 -13.34 -7.75 0.10
C ALA A 20 -14.04 -6.98 1.22
N LEU A 21 -15.19 -7.45 1.71
CA LEU A 21 -15.91 -6.83 2.82
C LEU A 21 -15.10 -6.88 4.12
N VAL A 22 -14.51 -8.04 4.44
CA VAL A 22 -13.65 -8.20 5.63
C VAL A 22 -12.40 -7.31 5.53
N ALA A 23 -11.79 -7.22 4.35
CA ALA A 23 -10.65 -6.36 4.12
C ALA A 23 -11.01 -4.86 4.17
N THR A 24 -12.24 -4.49 3.81
CA THR A 24 -12.71 -3.08 3.82
C THR A 24 -13.17 -2.65 5.22
N TYR A 25 -13.60 -3.58 6.08
CA TYR A 25 -14.00 -3.30 7.46
C TYR A 25 -13.01 -2.43 8.26
N PRO A 26 -11.69 -2.74 8.33
CA PRO A 26 -10.73 -1.89 9.05
C PRO A 26 -10.58 -0.49 8.45
N PHE A 27 -10.79 -0.32 7.13
CA PHE A 27 -10.77 1.00 6.50
C PHE A 27 -11.97 1.84 6.92
N ILE A 28 -13.17 1.24 6.96
CA ILE A 28 -14.38 1.92 7.45
C ILE A 28 -14.21 2.33 8.91
N TYR A 29 -13.64 1.44 9.74
CA TYR A 29 -13.32 1.74 11.13
C TYR A 29 -12.31 2.88 11.26
N MET A 30 -11.24 2.89 10.44
CA MET A 30 -10.27 4.00 10.42
C MET A 30 -10.91 5.34 10.04
N VAL A 31 -11.81 5.36 9.06
CA VAL A 31 -12.52 6.59 8.66
C VAL A 31 -13.38 7.09 9.82
N LEU A 32 -14.18 6.21 10.43
CA LEU A 32 -15.01 6.58 11.60
C LEU A 32 -14.17 7.10 12.78
N LEU A 33 -13.03 6.45 13.06
CA LEU A 33 -12.09 6.89 14.09
C LEU A 33 -11.46 8.24 13.75
N SER A 34 -11.14 8.50 12.48
CA SER A 34 -10.61 9.79 12.02
C SER A 34 -11.61 10.94 12.17
N LEU A 35 -12.93 10.66 12.21
CA LEU A 35 -13.99 11.65 12.39
C LEU A 35 -14.45 11.82 13.85
N THR A 36 -14.02 10.95 14.77
CA THR A 36 -14.42 11.00 16.18
C THR A 36 -13.32 11.66 17.03
N ASP A 37 -13.68 12.58 17.91
CA ASP A 37 -12.76 13.39 18.75
C ASP A 37 -12.27 12.64 20.00
N SER A 38 -12.07 11.33 19.89
CA SER A 38 -11.61 10.51 21.00
C SER A 38 -10.11 10.26 20.87
N ALA A 39 -9.33 10.79 21.83
CA ALA A 39 -7.93 10.38 22.06
C ALA A 39 -7.78 8.91 22.51
N THR A 40 -8.86 8.15 22.43
CA THR A 40 -8.98 6.75 22.80
C THR A 40 -9.44 5.94 21.58
N VAL A 41 -8.89 4.73 21.44
CA VAL A 41 -9.07 3.82 20.29
C VAL A 41 -10.53 3.30 20.13
N TYR A 42 -11.43 3.71 21.03
CA TYR A 42 -12.82 3.24 21.08
C TYR A 42 -13.77 4.32 20.54
N VAL A 43 -14.41 4.02 19.40
CA VAL A 43 -15.47 4.84 18.85
C VAL A 43 -16.69 4.76 19.78
N ARG A 44 -16.89 5.77 20.64
CA ARG A 44 -18.14 5.96 21.37
C ARG A 44 -19.05 6.83 20.50
N LEU A 45 -20.18 6.26 20.06
CA LEU A 45 -21.19 6.93 19.23
C LEU A 45 -21.94 8.08 19.95
N GLU A 46 -21.69 8.28 21.26
CA GLU A 46 -22.34 9.32 22.08
C GLU A 46 -21.64 10.69 21.98
N ASP A 47 -20.37 10.73 21.62
CA ASP A 47 -19.62 11.97 21.43
C ASP A 47 -19.77 12.41 19.96
N GLY A 48 -20.62 13.42 19.71
CA GLY A 48 -20.99 13.86 18.37
C GLY A 48 -19.83 14.10 17.40
N ILE A 49 -20.14 14.06 16.10
CA ILE A 49 -19.17 14.25 15.00
C ILE A 49 -18.46 15.59 15.17
N SER A 50 -17.19 15.56 15.57
CA SER A 50 -16.41 16.77 15.87
C SER A 50 -15.23 16.89 14.90
N LEU A 51 -15.30 17.90 14.02
CA LEU A 51 -14.23 18.25 13.07
C LEU A 51 -12.99 18.91 13.75
N VAL A 52 -12.95 18.93 15.08
CA VAL A 52 -11.86 19.55 15.86
C VAL A 52 -10.54 18.82 15.65
N ASN A 53 -10.55 17.51 15.39
CA ASN A 53 -9.33 16.72 15.16
C ASN A 53 -8.61 17.14 13.87
N TYR A 54 -9.35 17.42 12.79
CA TYR A 54 -8.78 18.00 11.56
C TYR A 54 -8.20 19.39 11.79
N ARG A 55 -8.84 20.21 12.62
CA ARG A 55 -8.32 21.54 13.00
C ARG A 55 -7.05 21.42 13.85
N ARG A 56 -6.96 20.43 14.73
CA ARG A 56 -5.77 20.13 15.55
C ARG A 56 -4.61 19.64 14.70
N ILE A 57 -4.86 18.81 13.68
CA ILE A 57 -3.84 18.36 12.72
C ILE A 57 -3.30 19.55 11.91
N GLN A 58 -4.17 20.46 11.49
CA GLN A 58 -3.76 21.64 10.71
C GLN A 58 -3.00 22.70 11.53
N GLN A 59 -3.21 22.76 12.85
CA GLN A 59 -2.41 23.60 13.76
C GLN A 59 -1.02 23.02 14.07
N ASN A 60 -0.83 21.70 13.88
CA ASN A 60 0.47 21.05 14.07
C ASN A 60 1.28 21.11 12.76
N PHE A 61 2.06 22.19 12.59
CA PHE A 61 2.92 22.40 11.43
C PHE A 61 3.86 21.21 11.14
N SER A 62 4.28 20.48 12.18
CA SER A 62 5.12 19.29 12.07
C SER A 62 4.47 18.14 11.29
N TYR A 63 3.15 17.95 11.37
CA TYR A 63 2.47 16.85 10.68
C TYR A 63 2.53 17.00 9.15
N LEU A 64 2.28 18.21 8.64
CA LEU A 64 2.38 18.51 7.21
C LEU A 64 3.83 18.32 6.71
N LEU A 65 4.81 18.75 7.50
CA LEU A 65 6.23 18.53 7.21
C LEU A 65 6.59 17.04 7.17
N HIS A 66 6.09 16.22 8.09
CA HIS A 66 6.31 14.77 8.07
C HIS A 66 5.68 14.09 6.85
N LEU A 67 4.49 14.53 6.42
CA LEU A 67 3.86 14.06 5.19
C LEU A 67 4.68 14.46 3.95
N MET A 68 5.15 15.70 3.88
CA MET A 68 6.01 16.17 2.78
C MET A 68 7.35 15.43 2.73
N ASN A 69 8.00 15.26 3.88
CA ASN A 69 9.27 14.54 3.95
C ASN A 69 9.10 13.07 3.51
N SER A 70 8.10 12.38 4.03
CA SER A 70 7.83 10.98 3.68
C SER A 70 7.48 10.82 2.19
N SER A 71 6.69 11.74 1.63
CA SER A 71 6.32 11.70 0.20
C SER A 71 7.51 11.98 -0.71
N ILE A 72 8.36 12.97 -0.40
CA ILE A 72 9.59 13.24 -1.14
C ILE A 72 10.50 12.02 -1.11
N VAL A 73 10.71 11.42 0.06
CA VAL A 73 11.55 10.22 0.21
C VAL A 73 10.97 9.04 -0.56
N ALA A 74 9.65 8.81 -0.51
CA ALA A 74 8.99 7.72 -1.23
C ALA A 74 9.13 7.89 -2.75
N ILE A 75 8.88 9.10 -3.28
CA ILE A 75 8.99 9.40 -4.70
C ILE A 75 10.44 9.26 -5.17
N ALA A 76 11.39 9.86 -4.44
CA ALA A 76 12.81 9.78 -4.76
C ALA A 76 13.29 8.32 -4.74
N SER A 77 12.89 7.54 -3.74
CA SER A 77 13.27 6.13 -3.63
C SER A 77 12.66 5.30 -4.75
N CYS A 78 11.39 5.50 -5.09
CA CYS A 78 10.73 4.80 -6.19
C CYS A 78 11.42 5.12 -7.53
N PHE A 79 11.72 6.39 -7.79
CA PHE A 79 12.39 6.82 -9.01
C PHE A 79 13.81 6.28 -9.11
N LEU A 80 14.62 6.42 -8.06
CA LEU A 80 15.99 5.91 -8.04
C LEU A 80 16.03 4.39 -8.14
N ASN A 81 15.15 3.68 -7.43
CA ASN A 81 15.07 2.22 -7.51
C ASN A 81 14.64 1.76 -8.92
N GLY A 82 13.66 2.42 -9.53
CA GLY A 82 13.26 2.15 -10.91
C GLY A 82 14.39 2.45 -11.91
N LEU A 83 15.08 3.57 -11.76
CA LEU A 83 16.20 3.96 -12.63
C LEU A 83 17.36 2.97 -12.50
N LEU A 84 17.85 2.73 -11.28
CA LEU A 84 18.95 1.82 -11.02
C LEU A 84 18.59 0.38 -11.40
N GLY A 85 17.36 -0.05 -11.09
CA GLY A 85 16.84 -1.36 -11.48
C GLY A 85 16.79 -1.53 -12.99
N SER A 86 16.30 -0.54 -13.73
CA SER A 86 16.26 -0.57 -15.20
C SER A 86 17.66 -0.57 -15.83
N MET A 87 18.59 0.23 -15.30
CA MET A 87 19.98 0.26 -15.76
C MET A 87 20.71 -1.05 -15.47
N ALA A 88 20.50 -1.63 -14.29
CA ALA A 88 21.03 -2.94 -13.94
C ALA A 88 20.45 -4.02 -14.87
N ALA A 89 19.12 -4.08 -15.01
CA ALA A 89 18.44 -5.04 -15.89
C ALA A 89 18.91 -4.92 -17.34
N PHE A 90 19.10 -3.70 -17.85
CA PHE A 90 19.64 -3.46 -19.18
C PHE A 90 21.10 -3.91 -19.32
N GLY A 91 21.93 -3.68 -18.30
CA GLY A 91 23.29 -4.19 -18.21
C GLY A 91 23.35 -5.72 -18.26
N PHE A 92 22.49 -6.40 -17.50
CA PHE A 92 22.35 -7.87 -17.52
C PHE A 92 21.83 -8.41 -18.86
N ALA A 93 20.89 -7.71 -19.50
CA ALA A 93 20.28 -8.14 -20.75
C ALA A 93 21.21 -7.94 -21.97
N LYS A 94 21.88 -6.78 -22.07
CA LYS A 94 22.65 -6.42 -23.27
C LYS A 94 24.14 -6.75 -23.18
N LYS A 95 24.77 -6.68 -22.00
CA LYS A 95 26.19 -7.01 -21.84
C LYS A 95 26.36 -8.46 -21.37
N LYS A 96 27.04 -9.28 -22.17
CA LYS A 96 27.60 -10.58 -21.73
C LYS A 96 28.91 -10.32 -20.98
N PHE A 97 28.83 -9.93 -19.71
CA PHE A 97 30.02 -9.71 -18.88
C PHE A 97 30.48 -11.02 -18.21
N PRO A 98 31.80 -11.25 -18.06
CA PRO A 98 32.32 -12.38 -17.30
C PRO A 98 31.94 -12.18 -15.82
N GLY A 99 31.12 -13.08 -15.26
CA GLY A 99 30.55 -12.98 -13.91
C GLY A 99 29.02 -12.94 -13.82
N LYS A 100 28.31 -12.91 -14.97
CA LYS A 100 26.83 -12.88 -15.03
C LYS A 100 26.14 -13.99 -14.26
N ASN A 101 26.72 -15.20 -14.27
CA ASN A 101 26.11 -16.38 -13.62
C ASN A 101 26.15 -16.27 -12.09
N PHE A 102 27.20 -15.67 -11.51
CA PHE A 102 27.30 -15.47 -10.06
C PHE A 102 26.27 -14.45 -9.57
N LEU A 103 26.19 -13.30 -10.25
CA LEU A 103 25.20 -12.26 -9.91
C LEU A 103 23.76 -12.73 -10.15
N PHE A 104 23.51 -13.51 -11.21
CA PHE A 104 22.18 -14.08 -11.46
C PHE A 104 21.78 -15.07 -10.35
N SER A 105 22.71 -15.93 -9.91
CA SER A 105 22.47 -16.86 -8.79
C SER A 105 22.19 -16.12 -7.48
N LEU A 106 22.94 -15.05 -7.20
CA LEU A 106 22.72 -14.21 -6.02
C LEU A 106 21.32 -13.57 -6.02
N ILE A 107 20.90 -12.99 -7.14
CA ILE A 107 19.55 -12.40 -7.30
C ILE A 107 18.49 -13.48 -7.12
N LEU A 108 18.68 -14.66 -7.72
CA LEU A 108 17.73 -15.76 -7.59
C LEU A 108 17.62 -16.24 -6.13
N SER A 109 18.75 -16.35 -5.43
CA SER A 109 18.79 -16.73 -4.01
C SER A 109 18.11 -15.70 -3.11
N LEU A 110 18.24 -14.41 -3.43
CA LEU A 110 17.58 -13.34 -2.69
C LEU A 110 16.08 -13.28 -2.97
N ALA A 111 15.65 -13.56 -4.21
CA ALA A 111 14.24 -13.54 -4.60
C ALA A 111 13.47 -14.78 -4.15
N LEU A 112 14.17 -15.89 -3.90
CA LEU A 112 13.60 -17.14 -3.42
C LEU A 112 13.53 -17.22 -1.87
N HIS A 113 14.16 -16.28 -1.17
CA HIS A 113 14.07 -16.12 0.29
C HIS A 113 13.03 -15.05 0.64
#